data_AF-A0A953IPX0-F1
#
_entry.id   AF-A0A953IPX0-F1
#
_cell.length_a   1.000
_cell.length_b   1.000
_cell.length_c   1.000
_cell.angle_alpha   90.00
_cell.angle_beta   90.00
_cell.angle_gamma   90.00
#
_symmetry.space_group_name_H-M   'P 1'
#
loop_
_entity.id
_entity.type
_entity.pdbx_description
1 polymer ?
#
loop_
_entity_poly.entity_id
_entity_poly.type
_entity_poly.pdbx_seq_one_letter_code
_entity_poly.pdbx_strand_id
1 'polypeptide(L)'
;MMDVEALRQAVESAGLAAAGVAFLAGLLFSFNPLALASIPVSLAYVTKGRDKGQALLFGAMFIFGLILAHVGLGLIAGLGGKWAAQVTGRAWGFFLGPLLIVLGLMWAGWLRIPLPSFGFRASRPTAAGGAFVLGLLFAVAICPF
;
A
#
# COMPACT_ATOMS: atom_id res chain seq x y z
N MET A 1 -11.57 -24.21 11.11
CA MET A 1 -12.71 -23.27 11.20
C MET A 1 -12.39 -22.32 12.33
N MET A 2 -12.32 -21.01 12.08
CA MET A 2 -12.14 -20.03 13.16
C MET A 2 -13.49 -19.92 13.89
N ASP A 3 -13.53 -20.35 15.15
CA ASP A 3 -14.73 -20.31 15.98
C ASP A 3 -15.20 -18.88 16.20
N VAL A 4 -16.49 -18.65 15.97
CA VAL A 4 -17.16 -17.34 16.14
C VAL A 4 -16.98 -16.82 17.57
N GLU A 5 -16.92 -17.73 18.55
CA GLU A 5 -16.57 -17.47 19.94
C GLU A 5 -15.17 -16.86 20.13
N ALA A 6 -14.16 -17.28 19.35
CA ALA A 6 -12.81 -16.70 19.45
C ALA A 6 -12.74 -15.27 18.90
N LEU A 7 -13.50 -14.99 17.83
CA LEU A 7 -13.70 -13.64 17.31
C LEU A 7 -14.47 -12.76 18.30
N ARG A 8 -15.53 -13.30 18.92
CA ARG A 8 -16.28 -12.61 19.97
C ARG A 8 -15.41 -12.28 21.18
N GLN A 9 -14.59 -13.22 21.65
CA GLN A 9 -13.74 -13.03 22.82
C GLN A 9 -12.59 -12.04 22.56
N ALA A 10 -12.06 -11.98 21.34
CA ALA A 10 -11.10 -10.96 20.92
C ALA A 10 -11.73 -9.55 20.81
N VAL A 11 -12.98 -9.47 20.36
CA VAL A 11 -13.74 -8.21 20.26
C VAL A 11 -14.29 -7.76 21.62
N GLU A 12 -14.64 -8.66 22.54
CA GLU A 12 -15.12 -8.31 23.88
C GLU A 12 -14.00 -7.84 24.80
N SER A 13 -12.83 -8.48 24.75
CA SER A 13 -11.70 -8.11 25.63
C SER A 13 -10.94 -6.88 25.14
N ALA A 14 -10.95 -6.61 23.83
CA ALA A 14 -10.15 -5.55 23.23
C ALA A 14 -10.94 -4.57 22.37
N GLY A 15 -12.21 -4.78 22.04
CA GLY A 15 -12.87 -4.16 20.87
C GLY A 15 -12.80 -2.64 20.78
N LEU A 16 -13.06 -1.90 21.86
CA LEU A 16 -12.96 -0.44 21.84
C LEU A 16 -11.53 0.07 21.99
N ALA A 17 -10.73 -0.59 22.84
CA ALA A 17 -9.34 -0.21 23.07
C ALA A 17 -8.45 -0.52 21.85
N ALA A 18 -8.61 -1.69 21.24
CA ALA A 18 -7.94 -2.11 20.02
C ALA A 18 -8.39 -1.30 18.80
N ALA A 19 -9.68 -0.96 18.68
CA ALA A 19 -10.11 -0.02 17.65
C ALA A 19 -9.47 1.36 17.83
N GLY A 20 -9.40 1.85 19.07
CA GLY A 20 -8.70 3.10 19.40
C GLY A 20 -7.21 3.03 19.08
N VAL A 21 -6.51 1.96 19.46
CA VAL A 21 -5.09 1.76 19.17
C VAL A 21 -4.84 1.62 17.66
N ALA A 22 -5.66 0.86 16.95
CA ALA A 22 -5.54 0.70 15.50
C ALA A 22 -5.79 2.04 14.77
N PHE A 23 -6.78 2.82 15.22
CA PHE A 23 -7.04 4.14 14.68
C PHE A 23 -5.87 5.10 14.93
N LEU A 24 -5.35 5.17 16.16
CA LEU A 24 -4.20 6.00 16.49
C LEU A 24 -2.93 5.56 15.75
N ALA A 25 -2.69 4.26 15.63
CA ALA A 25 -1.57 3.72 14.87
C ALA A 25 -1.68 4.09 13.37
N GLY A 26 -2.88 3.98 12.78
CA GLY A 26 -3.14 4.42 11.42
C GLY A 26 -2.98 5.92 11.23
N LEU A 27 -3.42 6.74 12.19
CA LEU A 27 -3.25 8.18 12.18
C LEU A 27 -1.76 8.57 12.22
N LEU A 28 -0.97 7.93 13.10
CA LEU A 28 0.47 8.14 13.18
C LEU A 28 1.18 7.72 11.89
N PHE A 29 0.82 6.55 11.33
CA PHE A 29 1.42 6.04 10.10
C PHE A 29 1.07 6.89 8.87
N SER A 30 -0.04 7.60 8.89
CA SER A 30 -0.44 8.52 7.81
C SER A 30 0.56 9.67 7.62
N PHE A 31 1.33 10.03 8.64
CA PHE A 31 2.40 11.03 8.57
C PHE A 31 3.73 10.47 8.02
N ASN A 32 3.72 9.27 7.43
CA ASN A 32 4.91 8.70 6.80
C ASN A 32 5.40 9.62 5.66
N PRO A 33 6.67 10.06 5.67
CA PRO A 33 7.24 10.92 4.63
C PRO A 33 7.07 10.33 3.22
N LEU A 34 7.06 8.99 3.09
CA LEU A 34 6.81 8.34 1.81
C LEU A 34 5.40 8.61 1.28
N ALA A 35 4.38 8.50 2.13
CA ALA A 35 2.99 8.76 1.74
C ALA A 35 2.79 10.24 1.37
N LEU A 36 3.38 11.13 2.16
CA LEU A 36 3.33 12.58 1.92
C LEU A 36 4.01 12.98 0.61
N ALA A 37 5.09 12.30 0.21
CA ALA A 37 5.77 12.57 -1.06
C ALA A 37 5.09 11.91 -2.26
N SER A 38 4.67 10.64 -2.13
CA SER A 38 4.23 9.82 -3.27
C SER A 38 2.77 10.05 -3.68
N ILE A 39 1.86 10.25 -2.72
CA ILE A 39 0.42 10.36 -3.01
C ILE A 39 0.11 11.61 -3.83
N PRO A 40 0.59 12.83 -3.48
CA PRO A 40 0.32 14.03 -4.26
C PRO A 40 0.90 13.95 -5.67
N VAL A 41 2.10 13.39 -5.83
CA VAL A 41 2.75 13.22 -7.14
C VAL A 41 1.95 12.29 -8.04
N SER A 42 1.50 11.16 -7.51
CA SER A 42 0.70 10.17 -8.24
C SER A 42 -0.69 10.72 -8.59
N LEU A 43 -1.33 11.41 -7.65
CA LEU A 43 -2.62 12.07 -7.87
C LEU A 43 -2.51 13.18 -8.91
N ALA A 44 -1.46 14.00 -8.85
CA ALA A 44 -1.18 15.02 -9.86
C ALA A 44 -0.97 14.39 -11.23
N TYR A 45 -0.24 13.27 -11.33
CA TYR A 45 -0.06 12.56 -12.60
C TYR A 45 -1.39 12.10 -13.22
N VAL A 46 -2.32 11.62 -12.40
CA VAL A 46 -3.66 11.17 -12.83
C VAL A 46 -4.60 12.33 -13.16
N THR A 47 -4.45 13.49 -12.53
CA THR A 47 -5.38 14.62 -12.68
C THR A 47 -4.87 15.73 -13.61
N LYS A 48 -3.58 15.75 -13.94
CA LYS A 48 -2.93 16.81 -14.73
C LYS A 48 -3.55 16.99 -16.12
N GLY A 49 -3.99 18.21 -16.40
CA GLY A 49 -4.53 18.62 -17.71
C GLY A 49 -5.99 18.21 -17.94
N ARG A 50 -6.73 17.85 -16.87
CA ARG A 50 -8.15 17.53 -16.93
C ARG A 50 -9.01 18.69 -16.45
N ASP A 51 -10.24 18.74 -16.96
CA ASP A 51 -11.28 19.62 -16.43
C ASP A 51 -11.62 19.24 -14.96
N LYS A 52 -12.13 20.19 -14.18
CA LYS A 52 -12.47 20.01 -12.76
C LYS A 52 -13.32 18.75 -12.51
N GLY A 53 -14.34 18.51 -13.33
CA GLY A 53 -15.22 17.33 -13.16
C GLY A 53 -14.49 16.01 -13.42
N GLN A 54 -13.64 15.97 -14.45
CA GLN A 54 -12.87 14.78 -14.78
C GLN A 54 -11.70 14.57 -13.80
N ALA A 55 -11.06 15.63 -13.31
CA ALA A 55 -10.03 15.53 -12.28
C ALA A 55 -10.59 14.91 -10.99
N LEU A 56 -11.79 15.34 -10.57
CA LEU A 56 -12.51 14.75 -9.44
C LEU A 56 -12.80 13.26 -9.67
N LEU A 57 -13.36 12.90 -10.82
CA LEU A 57 -13.73 11.52 -11.11
C LEU A 57 -12.51 10.58 -11.18
N PHE A 58 -11.44 11.00 -11.85
CA PHE A 58 -10.22 10.20 -11.95
C PHE A 58 -9.44 10.15 -10.63
N GLY A 59 -9.42 11.25 -9.87
CA GLY A 59 -8.84 11.28 -8.52
C GLY A 59 -9.60 10.36 -7.56
N ALA A 60 -10.94 10.41 -7.56
CA ALA A 60 -11.77 9.52 -6.77
C ALA A 60 -11.55 8.05 -7.14
N MET A 61 -11.46 7.74 -8.44
CA MET A 61 -11.22 6.37 -8.89
C MET A 61 -9.81 5.86 -8.51
N PHE A 62 -8.80 6.73 -8.53
CA PHE A 62 -7.45 6.41 -8.06
C PHE A 62 -7.44 6.11 -6.55
N ILE A 63 -8.06 6.97 -5.75
CA ILE A 63 -8.18 6.77 -4.29
C ILE A 63 -8.98 5.51 -3.98
N PHE A 64 -10.05 5.25 -4.73
CA PHE A 64 -10.84 4.03 -4.57
C PHE A 64 -10.01 2.77 -4.83
N GLY A 65 -9.14 2.79 -5.84
CA GLY A 65 -8.17 1.71 -6.09
C GLY A 65 -7.19 1.52 -4.93
N LEU A 66 -6.65 2.61 -4.37
CA LEU A 66 -5.76 2.56 -3.21
C LEU A 66 -6.45 1.93 -1.98
N ILE A 67 -7.67 2.37 -1.68
CA ILE A 67 -8.47 1.85 -0.56
C ILE A 67 -8.76 0.37 -0.76
N LEU A 68 -9.21 -0.03 -1.96
CA LEU A 68 -9.58 -1.42 -2.23
C LEU A 68 -8.36 -2.35 -2.11
N ALA A 69 -7.18 -1.93 -2.60
CA ALA A 69 -5.94 -2.69 -2.41
C ALA A 69 -5.61 -2.86 -0.92
N HIS A 70 -5.60 -1.76 -0.15
CA HIS A 70 -5.28 -1.81 1.28
C HIS A 70 -6.26 -2.65 2.09
N VAL A 71 -7.56 -2.47 1.85
CA VAL A 71 -8.60 -3.27 2.51
C VAL A 71 -8.48 -4.72 2.12
N GLY A 72 -8.27 -5.02 0.84
CA GLY A 72 -8.07 -6.40 0.36
C GLY A 72 -6.85 -7.05 1.00
N LEU A 73 -5.69 -6.37 0.98
CA LEU A 73 -4.46 -6.86 1.62
C LEU A 73 -4.62 -7.04 3.13
N GLY A 74 -5.25 -6.07 3.81
CA GLY A 74 -5.54 -6.15 5.23
C GLY A 74 -6.49 -7.30 5.59
N LEU A 75 -7.51 -7.55 4.76
CA LEU A 75 -8.43 -8.66 4.94
C LEU A 75 -7.73 -10.01 4.71
N ILE A 76 -6.92 -10.12 3.65
CA ILE A 76 -6.13 -11.31 3.36
C ILE A 76 -5.13 -11.59 4.49
N ALA A 77 -4.47 -10.55 5.01
CA ALA A 77 -3.55 -10.69 6.14
C ALA A 77 -4.29 -11.09 7.43
N GLY A 78 -5.44 -10.47 7.72
CA GLY A 78 -6.25 -10.75 8.91
C GLY A 78 -6.87 -12.14 8.90
N LEU A 79 -7.47 -12.56 7.79
CA LEU A 79 -8.04 -13.90 7.61
C LEU A 79 -6.97 -14.98 7.43
N GLY A 80 -5.80 -14.60 6.90
CA GLY A 80 -4.67 -15.49 6.65
C GLY A 80 -4.01 -16.03 7.92
N GLY A 81 -4.23 -15.41 9.08
CA GLY A 81 -3.85 -15.91 10.40
C GLY A 81 -2.43 -16.51 10.45
N LYS A 82 -2.32 -17.80 10.81
CA LYS A 82 -1.04 -18.51 10.92
C LYS A 82 -0.33 -18.71 9.58
N TRP A 83 -1.05 -18.81 8.47
CA TRP A 83 -0.46 -18.99 7.14
C TRP A 83 0.21 -17.70 6.66
N ALA A 84 -0.44 -16.55 6.84
CA ALA A 84 0.18 -15.24 6.57
C ALA A 84 1.44 -15.05 7.45
N ALA A 85 1.39 -15.45 8.72
CA ALA A 85 2.56 -15.40 9.61
C ALA A 85 3.70 -16.36 9.22
N GLN A 86 3.39 -17.50 8.58
CA GLN A 86 4.39 -18.44 8.07
C GLN A 86 5.02 -17.96 6.76
N VAL A 87 4.21 -17.41 5.85
CA VAL A 87 4.67 -16.86 4.56
C VAL A 87 5.52 -15.61 4.78
N THR A 88 5.09 -14.70 5.67
CA THR A 88 5.85 -13.50 6.07
C THR A 88 6.84 -13.81 7.21
N GLY A 89 7.08 -15.09 7.49
CA GLY A 89 7.97 -15.55 8.56
C GLY A 89 9.45 -15.28 8.27
N ARG A 90 10.33 -15.88 9.09
CA ARG A 90 11.78 -15.64 9.09
C ARG A 90 12.47 -15.78 7.72
N ALA A 91 11.93 -16.62 6.82
CA ALA A 91 12.43 -16.78 5.47
C ALA A 91 12.24 -15.53 4.59
N TRP A 92 11.09 -14.85 4.72
CA TRP A 92 10.79 -13.62 3.98
C TRP A 92 11.69 -12.46 4.45
N GLY A 93 11.91 -12.38 5.77
CA GLY A 93 12.85 -11.42 6.35
C GLY A 93 14.31 -11.59 5.89
N PHE A 94 14.74 -12.83 5.59
CA PHE A 94 16.08 -13.10 5.06
C PHE A 94 16.26 -12.60 3.62
N PHE A 95 15.17 -12.51 2.85
CA PHE A 95 15.19 -11.94 1.50
C PHE A 95 14.99 -10.42 1.51
N LEU A 96 14.02 -9.93 2.27
CA LEU A 96 13.71 -8.50 2.37
C LEU A 96 14.81 -7.69 3.05
N GLY A 97 15.44 -8.21 4.10
CA GLY A 97 16.48 -7.48 4.83
C GLY A 97 17.64 -7.03 3.92
N PRO A 98 18.32 -7.96 3.23
CA PRO A 98 19.36 -7.61 2.27
C PRO A 98 18.85 -6.72 1.13
N LEU A 99 17.64 -6.97 0.63
CA LEU A 99 17.05 -6.16 -0.45
C LEU A 99 16.84 -4.70 -0.02
N LEU A 100 16.29 -4.47 1.17
CA LEU A 100 16.09 -3.14 1.76
C LEU A 100 17.43 -2.43 2.02
N ILE A 101 18.45 -3.17 2.47
CA ILE A 101 19.80 -2.64 2.65
C ILE A 101 20.38 -2.19 1.31
N VAL A 102 20.33 -3.04 0.28
CA VAL A 102 20.80 -2.70 -1.07
C VAL A 102 20.06 -1.48 -1.62
N LEU A 103 18.74 -1.43 -1.49
CA LEU A 103 17.94 -0.30 -1.96
C LEU A 103 18.31 0.99 -1.20
N GLY A 104 18.55 0.90 0.11
CA GLY A 104 19.04 2.01 0.92
C GLY A 104 20.42 2.51 0.50
N LEU A 105 21.37 1.60 0.22
CA LEU A 105 22.71 1.96 -0.29
C LEU A 105 22.65 2.59 -1.69
N MET A 106 21.73 2.12 -2.54
CA MET A 106 21.47 2.74 -3.83
C MET A 106 20.93 4.16 -3.67
N TRP A 107 20.02 4.37 -2.72
CA TRP A 107 19.44 5.68 -2.44
C TRP A 107 20.45 6.65 -1.83
N ALA A 108 21.36 6.17 -0.97
CA ALA A 108 22.51 6.92 -0.46
C ALA A 108 23.56 7.25 -1.55
N GLY A 109 23.43 6.68 -2.75
CA GLY A 109 24.33 6.91 -3.87
C GLY A 109 25.66 6.15 -3.79
N TRP A 110 25.85 5.32 -2.75
CA TRP A 110 27.04 4.50 -2.56
C TRP A 110 27.10 3.36 -3.59
N LEU A 111 25.94 2.79 -3.93
CA LEU A 111 25.84 1.69 -4.87
C LEU A 111 25.07 2.11 -6.14
N ARG A 112 25.77 2.25 -7.26
CA ARG A 112 25.13 2.55 -8.56
C ARG A 112 25.00 1.28 -9.38
N ILE A 113 23.90 0.55 -9.15
CA ILE A 113 23.51 -0.56 -10.03
C ILE A 113 22.77 0.05 -11.23
N PRO A 114 23.27 -0.13 -12.48
CA PRO A 114 22.50 0.26 -13.65
C PRO A 114 21.30 -0.69 -13.77
N LEU A 115 20.13 -0.22 -13.32
CA LEU A 115 18.88 -0.94 -13.50
C LEU A 115 18.62 -1.08 -15.01
N PRO A 116 18.36 -2.30 -15.53
CA PRO A 116 17.96 -2.46 -16.92
C PRO A 116 16.69 -1.62 -17.13
N SER A 117 16.72 -0.70 -18.10
CA SER A 117 15.55 0.11 -18.41
C SER A 117 14.51 -0.80 -19.05
N PHE A 118 13.62 -1.38 -18.24
CA PHE A 118 12.41 -1.98 -18.76
C PHE A 118 11.66 -0.87 -19.51
N GLY A 119 11.46 -1.05 -20.82
CA GLY A 119 10.85 -0.07 -21.73
C GLY A 119 9.36 0.20 -21.46
N PHE A 120 8.95 0.18 -20.20
CA PHE A 120 7.60 0.47 -19.75
C PHE A 120 7.38 1.97 -19.81
N ARG A 121 6.92 2.44 -20.98
CA ARG A 121 6.52 3.83 -21.15
C ARG A 121 5.19 4.01 -20.42
N ALA A 122 5.23 4.51 -19.19
CA ALA A 122 4.05 4.83 -18.41
C ALA A 122 3.17 5.81 -19.22
N SER A 123 2.10 5.29 -19.82
CA SER A 123 1.11 6.12 -20.51
C SER A 123 0.16 6.71 -19.49
N ARG A 124 -0.35 7.91 -19.74
CA ARG A 124 -1.37 8.49 -18.86
C ARG A 124 -2.65 7.67 -18.99
N PRO A 125 -3.32 7.35 -17.89
CA PRO A 125 -4.57 6.60 -17.95
C PRO A 125 -5.61 7.44 -18.71
N THR A 126 -6.00 7.00 -19.90
CA THR A 126 -6.99 7.68 -20.76
C THR A 126 -8.43 7.47 -20.29
N ALA A 127 -8.70 6.40 -19.54
CA ALA A 127 -10.00 6.05 -18.97
C ALA A 127 -9.96 6.02 -17.44
N ALA A 128 -11.11 6.22 -16.79
CA ALA A 128 -11.24 6.18 -15.33
C ALA A 128 -10.76 4.84 -14.74
N GLY A 129 -11.01 3.72 -15.45
CA GLY A 129 -10.47 2.41 -15.08
C GLY A 129 -8.94 2.34 -15.07
N GLY A 130 -8.26 3.13 -15.90
CA GLY A 130 -6.80 3.25 -15.86
C GLY A 130 -6.30 3.94 -14.59
N ALA A 131 -7.04 4.93 -14.07
CA ALA A 131 -6.72 5.55 -12.78
C ALA A 131 -6.95 4.60 -11.60
N PHE A 132 -8.00 3.78 -11.66
CA PHE A 132 -8.23 2.71 -10.69
C PHE A 132 -7.07 1.72 -10.61
N VAL A 133 -6.68 1.15 -11.77
CA VAL A 133 -5.57 0.17 -11.85
C VAL A 133 -4.26 0.80 -11.40
N LEU A 134 -4.01 2.06 -11.77
CA LEU A 134 -2.83 2.78 -11.33
C LEU A 134 -2.84 2.96 -9.80
N GLY A 135 -3.98 3.26 -9.19
CA GLY A 135 -4.16 3.26 -7.74
C GLY A 135 -3.83 1.91 -7.10
N LEU A 136 -4.32 0.81 -7.69
CA LEU A 136 -4.03 -0.55 -7.19
C LEU A 136 -2.52 -0.86 -7.23
N LEU A 137 -1.84 -0.53 -8.33
CA LEU A 137 -0.40 -0.75 -8.50
C LEU A 137 0.42 0.13 -7.55
N PHE A 138 0.03 1.39 -7.38
CA PHE A 138 0.70 2.29 -6.44
C PHE A 138 0.55 1.83 -4.99
N ALA A 139 -0.61 1.31 -4.59
CA ALA A 139 -0.76 0.74 -3.24
C ALA A 139 0.27 -0.35 -2.96
N VAL A 140 0.46 -1.28 -3.91
CA VAL A 140 1.40 -2.39 -3.76
C VAL A 140 2.86 -1.91 -3.84
N ALA A 141 3.15 -0.92 -4.67
CA ALA A 141 4.51 -0.39 -4.83
C ALA A 141 4.96 0.52 -3.67
N ILE A 142 4.04 1.29 -3.08
CA ILE A 142 4.34 2.24 -1.99
C ILE A 142 4.43 1.54 -0.64
N CYS A 143 3.74 0.42 -0.43
CA CYS A 143 3.87 -0.36 0.79
C CYS A 143 5.04 -1.34 0.68
N PRO A 144 6.23 -1.04 1.24
CA PRO A 144 7.16 -2.11 1.59
C PRO A 144 6.47 -2.89 2.71
N PHE A 145 5.99 -4.09 2.38
CA PHE A 145 5.24 -4.98 3.28
C PHE A 145 5.86 -5.11 4.66
#